data_AF-A0AAU9HFC3-F1
#
_entry.id   AF-A0AAU9HFC3-F1
#
_cell.length_a   1.000
_cell.length_b   1.000
_cell.length_c   1.000
_cell.angle_alpha   90.00
_cell.angle_beta   90.00
_cell.angle_gamma   90.00
#
_symmetry.space_group_name_H-M   'P 1'
#
loop_
_entity.id
_entity.type
_entity.pdbx_description
1 polymer ?
#
loop_
_entity_poly.entity_id
_entity_poly.type
_entity_poly.pdbx_seq_one_letter_code
_entity_poly.pdbx_strand_id
1 'polypeptide(L)' 'MDINEETKKLNELSNKYESAKSSYFSDSERDMNRRDGSARQDALHDRHMQESRDEYYSAKTAFETQVKLVAKLLSEKNT' A
#
# COMPACT_ATOMS: atom_id res chain seq x y z
N MET A 1 7.74 7.56 -23.08
CA MET A 1 7.13 6.68 -22.07
C MET A 1 5.74 6.34 -22.58
N ASP A 2 5.42 5.05 -22.75
CA ASP A 2 4.13 4.65 -23.34
C ASP A 2 3.02 4.70 -22.30
N ILE A 3 2.00 5.51 -22.57
CA ILE A 3 0.83 5.67 -21.71
C ILE A 3 0.09 4.35 -21.45
N ASN A 4 0.09 3.43 -22.42
CA ASN A 4 -0.56 2.12 -22.25
C ASN A 4 0.20 1.25 -21.24
N GLU A 5 1.53 1.27 -21.27
CA GLU A 5 2.38 0.57 -20.30
C GLU A 5 2.21 1.16 -18.89
N GLU A 6 2.25 2.49 -18.78
CA GLU A 6 2.09 3.17 -17.50
C GLU A 6 0.68 3.00 -16.91
N THR A 7 -0.35 2.83 -17.74
CA THR A 7 -1.72 2.50 -17.31
C THR A 7 -1.83 1.06 -16.81
N LYS A 8 -1.17 0.09 -17.47
CA LYS A 8 -1.09 -1.29 -16.96
C LYS A 8 -0.41 -1.35 -15.60
N LYS A 9 0.72 -0.65 -15.46
CA LYS A 9 1.44 -0.53 -14.20
C LYS A 9 0.61 0.15 -13.11
N LEU A 10 -0.20 1.15 -13.47
CA LEU A 10 -1.15 1.77 -12.53
C LEU A 10 -2.16 0.74 -12.00
N ASN A 11 -2.72 -0.11 -12.86
CA ASN A 11 -3.64 -1.17 -12.43
C ASN A 11 -2.98 -2.18 -11.50
N GLU A 12 -1.74 -2.59 -11.79
CA GLU A 12 -0.98 -3.47 -10.91
C GLU A 12 -0.70 -2.84 -9.54
N LEU A 13 -0.31 -1.57 -9.51
CA LEU A 13 -0.06 -0.84 -8.28
C LEU A 13 -1.35 -0.58 -7.49
N SER A 14 -2.48 -0.37 -8.16
CA SER A 14 -3.79 -0.26 -7.52
C SER A 14 -4.15 -1.53 -6.75
N ASN A 15 -3.98 -2.70 -7.38
CA ASN A 15 -4.24 -3.99 -6.73
C ASN A 15 -3.31 -4.21 -5.52
N LYS A 16 -2.02 -3.87 -5.66
CA LYS A 16 -1.05 -3.97 -4.56
C LYS A 16 -1.40 -3.04 -3.40
N TYR A 17 -1.79 -1.80 -3.70
CA TYR A 17 -2.21 -0.83 -2.70
C TYR A 17 -3.45 -1.28 -1.94
N GLU A 18 -4.52 -1.70 -2.63
CA GLU A 18 -5.73 -2.16 -1.94
C GLU A 18 -5.50 -3.44 -1.14
N SER A 19 -4.65 -4.36 -1.62
CA SER A 19 -4.24 -5.54 -0.85
C SER A 19 -3.48 -5.16 0.43
N ALA A 20 -2.44 -4.32 0.33
CA ALA A 20 -1.64 -3.92 1.48
C ALA A 20 -2.46 -3.11 2.49
N LYS A 21 -3.35 -2.24 2.00
CA LYS A 21 -4.31 -1.50 2.80
C LYS A 21 -5.25 -2.44 3.56
N SER A 22 -5.86 -3.40 2.87
CA SER A 22 -6.76 -4.37 3.51
C SER A 22 -6.06 -5.17 4.59
N SER A 23 -4.83 -5.66 4.34
CA SER A 23 -4.03 -6.37 5.35
C SER A 23 -3.72 -5.49 6.56
N TYR A 24 -3.15 -4.30 6.34
CA TYR A 24 -2.77 -3.39 7.43
C TYR A 24 -3.95 -2.98 8.32
N PHE A 25 -5.09 -2.61 7.72
CA PHE A 25 -6.27 -2.24 8.50
C PHE A 25 -6.90 -3.44 9.20
N SER A 26 -6.89 -4.63 8.60
CA SER A 26 -7.36 -5.86 9.27
C SER A 26 -6.49 -6.23 10.47
N ASP A 27 -5.17 -6.10 10.34
CA ASP A 27 -4.23 -6.35 11.45
C ASP A 27 -4.41 -5.30 12.56
N SER A 28 -4.57 -4.03 12.19
CA SER A 28 -4.85 -2.94 13.13
C SER A 28 -6.16 -3.12 13.88
N GLU A 29 -7.22 -3.59 13.22
CA GLU A 29 -8.50 -3.91 13.88
C GLU A 29 -8.38 -5.08 14.85
N ARG A 30 -7.59 -6.10 14.51
CA ARG A 30 -7.32 -7.21 15.43
C ARG A 30 -6.54 -6.76 16.66
N ASP A 31 -5.55 -5.89 16.48
CA ASP A 31 -4.75 -5.38 17.60
C ASP A 31 -5.57 -4.54 18.58
N MET A 32 -6.52 -3.71 18.09
CA MET A 32 -7.44 -2.98 18.97
C MET A 32 -8.26 -3.89 19.91
N ASN A 33 -8.45 -5.15 19.54
CA ASN A 33 -9.20 -6.14 20.31
C ASN A 33 -8.30 -7.13 21.06
N ARG A 34 -6.98 -6.93 21.02
CA ARG A 34 -5.99 -7.84 21.61
C ARG A 34 -5.98 -7.69 23.13
N ARG A 35 -5.83 -8.82 23.82
CA ARG A 35 -5.57 -8.88 25.27
C ARG A 35 -4.08 -9.11 25.51
N ASP A 36 -3.59 -8.72 26.69
CA ASP A 36 -2.18 -8.82 27.08
C ASP A 36 -1.55 -10.17 26.70
N GLY A 37 -0.46 -10.08 25.95
CA GLY A 37 0.38 -11.23 25.58
C GLY A 37 1.58 -11.37 26.50
N SER A 38 2.39 -12.40 26.28
CA SER A 38 3.75 -12.40 26.83
C SER A 38 4.62 -11.37 26.10
N ALA A 39 5.64 -10.84 26.77
CA ALA A 39 6.56 -9.86 26.17
C ALA A 39 7.17 -10.32 24.82
N ARG A 40 7.39 -11.63 24.64
CA ARG A 40 7.85 -12.20 23.37
C ARG A 40 6.78 -12.13 22.27
N GLN A 41 5.52 -12.37 22.61
CA GLN A 41 4.41 -12.27 21.66
C GLN A 41 4.15 -10.82 21.28
N ASP A 42 4.27 -9.90 22.23
CA ASP A 42 4.12 -8.46 21.97
C ASP A 42 5.22 -7.97 21.01
N ALA A 43 6.49 -8.31 21.27
CA ALA A 43 7.59 -7.91 20.38
C ALA A 43 7.47 -8.48 18.95
N LEU A 44 6.99 -9.72 18.82
CA LEU A 44 6.72 -10.32 17.49
C LEU A 44 5.55 -9.61 16.80
N HIS A 45 4.51 -9.28 17.56
CA HIS A 45 3.35 -8.58 17.05
C HIS A 45 3.71 -7.16 16.56
N ASP A 46 4.45 -6.39 17.36
CA ASP A 46 4.90 -5.04 17.00
C ASP A 46 5.71 -5.05 15.70
N ARG A 47 6.57 -6.06 15.53
CA ARG A 47 7.33 -6.24 14.28
C ARG A 47 6.42 -6.50 13.09
N HIS A 48 5.44 -7.39 13.22
CA HIS A 48 4.49 -7.67 12.14
C HIS A 48 3.63 -6.45 11.80
N MET A 49 3.17 -5.70 12.80
CA MET A 49 2.43 -4.46 12.60
C MET A 49 3.28 -3.41 11.89
N GLN A 50 4.55 -3.29 12.25
CA GLN A 50 5.49 -2.40 11.57
C GLN A 50 5.69 -2.82 10.10
N GLU A 51 5.94 -4.10 9.84
CA GLU A 51 6.13 -4.64 8.49
C GLU A 51 4.88 -4.36 7.62
N SER A 52 3.68 -4.67 8.13
CA SER A 52 2.39 -4.44 7.45
C SER A 52 2.14 -2.95 7.16
N ARG A 53 2.48 -2.07 8.11
CA ARG A 53 2.39 -0.61 7.94
C ARG A 53 3.35 -0.10 6.87
N ASP A 54 4.59 -0.56 6.90
CA ASP A 54 5.64 -0.11 5.97
C ASP A 54 5.32 -0.57 4.54
N GLU A 55 4.77 -1.78 4.38
CA GLU A 55 4.23 -2.28 3.10
C GLU A 55 3.09 -1.41 2.58
N TYR A 56 2.12 -1.07 3.44
CA TYR A 56 1.02 -0.17 3.08
C TYR A 56 1.51 1.20 2.60
N TYR A 57 2.41 1.85 3.33
CA TYR A 57 2.92 3.17 2.94
C TYR A 57 3.76 3.13 1.67
N SER A 58 4.55 2.09 1.49
CA SER A 58 5.32 1.87 0.26
C SER A 58 4.39 1.70 -0.95
N ALA A 59 3.39 0.83 -0.84
CA ALA A 59 2.41 0.59 -1.90
C ALA A 59 1.59 1.85 -2.24
N LYS A 60 1.16 2.60 -1.21
CA LYS A 60 0.47 3.88 -1.36
C LYS A 60 1.32 4.89 -2.13
N THR A 61 2.58 5.07 -1.73
CA THR A 61 3.50 6.03 -2.36
C THR A 61 3.74 5.68 -3.83
N ALA A 62 3.96 4.40 -4.12
CA ALA A 62 4.15 3.93 -5.49
C ALA A 62 2.91 4.16 -6.35
N PHE A 63 1.72 3.83 -5.84
CA PHE A 63 0.44 4.06 -6.51
C PHE A 63 0.20 5.55 -6.79
N GLU A 64 0.33 6.42 -5.78
CA GLU A 64 0.13 7.87 -5.95
C GLU A 64 1.12 8.50 -6.93
N THR A 65 2.37 8.03 -6.93
CA THR A 65 3.39 8.46 -7.89
C THR A 65 2.99 8.07 -9.31
N GLN A 66 2.51 6.84 -9.50
CA GLN A 66 2.06 6.35 -10.79
C GLN A 66 0.81 7.08 -11.30
N VAL A 67 -0.14 7.41 -10.40
CA VAL A 67 -1.32 8.23 -10.73
C VAL A 67 -0.89 9.58 -11.30
N LYS A 68 0.04 10.27 -10.64
CA LYS A 68 0.57 11.56 -11.12
C LYS A 68 1.25 11.44 -12.47
N LEU A 69 2.00 10.36 -12.68
CA LEU A 69 2.69 10.10 -13.96
C LEU A 69 1.68 9.90 -15.11
N VAL A 70 0.68 9.05 -14.92
CA VAL A 70 -0.35 8.79 -15.94
C VAL A 70 -1.15 10.05 -16.23
N ALA A 71 -1.52 10.82 -15.20
CA ALA A 71 -2.23 12.09 -15.37
C ALA A 71 -1.41 13.10 -16.21
N LYS A 72 -0.10 13.18 -15.95
CA LYS A 72 0.81 14.03 -16.73
C LYS A 72 0.86 13.60 -18.20
N LEU A 73 1.05 12.31 -18.47
CA LEU A 73 1.10 11.77 -19.84
C LEU A 73 -0.22 11.99 -20.60
N LEU A 74 -1.37 11.88 -19.91
CA LEU A 74 -2.68 12.19 -20.51
C LEU A 74 -2.80 13.67 -20.90
N SER A 75 -2.32 14.58 -20.05
CA SER A 75 -2.34 16.01 -20.36
C SER A 75 -1.45 16.36 -21.56
N GLU A 76 -0.26 15.77 -21.63
CA GLU A 76 0.70 15.99 -22.74
C GLU A 76 0.20 15.43 -24.07
N LYS A 77 -0.60 14.35 -24.06
CA LYS A 77 -1.19 13.77 -25.29
C LYS A 77 -2.33 14.62 -25.86
N ASN A 78 -3.01 15.39 -25.02
CA ASN A 78 -4.16 16.22 -25.40
C ASN A 78 -3.77 17.68 -25.73
N THR A 79 -2.47 17.99 -25.70
CA THR A 79 -1.91 19.31 -26.05
C THR A 79 -1.15 19.20 -27.37
#